data_AF-A0A447NFM8-F1
#
_entry.id   AF-A0A447NFM8-F1
#
_cell.length_a   1.000
_cell.length_b   1.000
_cell.length_c   1.000
_cell.angle_alpha   90.00
_cell.angle_beta   90.00
_cell.angle_gamma   90.00
#
_symmetry.space_group_name_H-M   'P 1'
#
loop_
_entity.id
_entity.type
_entity.pdbx_description
1 polymer ?
#
loop_
_entity_poly.entity_id
_entity_poly.type
_entity_poly.pdbx_seq_one_letter_code
_entity_poly.pdbx_strand_id
1 'polypeptide(L)'
;MRGDFYKQLTNDLETARAEGLFKEERIITSAQQADITVADGSHVINFCANNYLGLANHPELINAAKAGMDSHGFGMASVRFICGTPGQPQSAGAKAGKLPRHGRCDSVFLLFRC
;
A
#
# COMPACT_ATOMS: atom_id res chain seq x y z
N MET A 1 -19.66 -17.69 25.31
CA MET A 1 -18.50 -16.78 25.12
C MET A 1 -18.03 -16.69 23.68
N ARG A 2 -17.35 -17.69 23.09
CA ARG A 2 -16.88 -17.57 21.68
C ARG A 2 -18.04 -17.42 20.67
N GLY A 3 -19.11 -18.19 20.84
CA GLY A 3 -20.29 -18.10 19.96
C GLY A 3 -21.01 -16.75 20.05
N ASP A 4 -21.11 -16.17 21.24
CA ASP A 4 -21.78 -14.87 21.44
C ASP A 4 -20.96 -13.72 20.85
N PHE A 5 -19.63 -13.79 20.93
CA PHE A 5 -18.73 -12.85 20.28
C PHE A 5 -18.91 -12.84 18.75
N TYR A 6 -18.92 -14.01 18.10
CA TYR A 6 -19.14 -14.07 16.65
C TYR A 6 -20.55 -13.62 16.25
N LYS A 7 -21.57 -13.90 17.07
CA LYS A 7 -22.93 -13.37 16.83
C LYS A 7 -22.97 -11.85 16.88
N GLN A 8 -22.26 -11.25 17.85
CA GLN A 8 -22.16 -9.79 17.94
C GLN A 8 -21.47 -9.22 16.69
N LEU A 9 -20.34 -9.78 16.26
CA LEU A 9 -19.66 -9.34 15.04
C LEU A 9 -20.56 -9.42 13.80
N THR A 10 -21.31 -10.50 13.62
CA THR A 10 -22.25 -10.62 12.50
C THR A 10 -23.32 -9.53 12.56
N ASN A 11 -23.91 -9.28 13.74
CA ASN A 11 -24.93 -8.25 13.89
C ASN A 11 -24.38 -6.84 13.60
N ASP A 12 -23.15 -6.55 14.04
CA ASP A 12 -22.49 -5.26 13.78
C ASP A 12 -22.23 -5.07 12.27
N LEU A 13 -21.85 -6.14 11.56
CA LEU A 13 -21.66 -6.11 10.10
C LEU A 13 -22.98 -5.88 9.35
N GLU A 14 -24.06 -6.56 9.75
CA GLU A 14 -25.38 -6.35 9.16
C GLU A 14 -25.91 -4.94 9.43
N THR A 15 -25.67 -4.41 10.64
CA THR A 15 -26.00 -3.01 10.98
C THR A 15 -25.22 -2.04 10.10
N ALA A 16 -23.91 -2.24 9.93
CA ALA A 16 -23.09 -1.41 9.06
C ALA A 16 -23.54 -1.47 7.59
N ARG A 17 -24.02 -2.63 7.11
CA ARG A 17 -24.60 -2.76 5.75
C ARG A 17 -25.91 -1.99 5.64
N ALA A 18 -26.81 -2.13 6.62
CA ALA A 18 -28.09 -1.44 6.65
C ALA A 18 -27.94 0.09 6.72
N GLU A 19 -26.90 0.58 7.41
CA GLU A 19 -26.58 2.01 7.52
C GLU A 19 -25.72 2.54 6.36
N GLY A 20 -25.31 1.70 5.41
CA GLY A 20 -24.44 2.09 4.29
C GLY A 20 -23.00 2.46 4.71
N LEU A 21 -22.57 2.02 5.89
CA LEU A 21 -21.21 2.20 6.42
C LEU A 21 -20.28 1.04 6.05
N PHE A 22 -20.85 -0.07 5.55
CA PHE A 22 -20.08 -1.20 5.09
C PHE A 22 -19.31 -0.85 3.81
N LYS A 23 -17.99 -1.04 3.85
CA LYS A 23 -17.09 -0.76 2.73
C LYS A 23 -16.92 -2.01 1.88
N GLU A 24 -17.26 -1.90 0.60
CA GLU A 24 -16.97 -2.93 -0.38
C GLU A 24 -15.66 -2.62 -1.11
N GLU A 25 -14.80 -3.62 -1.21
CA GLU A 25 -13.55 -3.49 -1.96
C GLU A 25 -13.82 -3.70 -3.45
N ARG A 26 -13.36 -2.75 -4.27
CA ARG A 26 -13.31 -2.93 -5.73
C ARG A 26 -11.96 -3.50 -6.12
N ILE A 27 -11.98 -4.64 -6.79
CA ILE A 27 -10.76 -5.30 -7.25
C ILE A 27 -10.26 -4.59 -8.51
N ILE A 28 -9.06 -4.02 -8.44
CA ILE A 28 -8.34 -3.42 -9.56
C ILE A 28 -7.39 -4.47 -10.14
N THR A 29 -7.43 -4.70 -11.45
CA THR A 29 -6.66 -5.74 -12.15
C THR A 29 -5.49 -5.18 -12.97
N SER A 30 -5.45 -3.87 -13.21
CA SER A 30 -4.33 -3.19 -13.87
C SER A 30 -3.29 -2.65 -12.87
N ALA A 31 -2.14 -2.23 -13.39
CA ALA A 31 -1.21 -1.40 -12.62
C ALA A 31 -1.84 -0.04 -12.29
N GLN A 32 -1.35 0.62 -11.24
CA GLN A 32 -1.88 1.90 -10.78
C GLN A 32 -1.52 3.03 -11.75
N GLN A 33 -2.54 3.70 -12.30
CA GLN A 33 -2.41 4.83 -13.22
C GLN A 33 -3.72 5.63 -13.25
N ALA A 34 -3.82 6.64 -14.12
CA ALA A 34 -5.05 7.43 -14.23
C ALA A 34 -6.24 6.60 -14.76
N ASP A 35 -6.02 5.75 -15.76
CA ASP A 35 -7.00 4.82 -16.34
C ASP A 35 -6.75 3.40 -15.83
N ILE A 36 -7.62 2.90 -14.95
CA ILE A 36 -7.48 1.58 -14.34
C ILE A 36 -8.53 0.61 -14.86
N THR A 37 -8.17 -0.67 -14.87
CA THR A 37 -9.10 -1.77 -15.16
C THR A 37 -9.57 -2.40 -13.85
N VAL A 38 -10.88 -2.58 -13.70
CA VAL A 38 -11.50 -3.29 -12.57
C VAL A 38 -11.83 -4.74 -12.94
N ALA A 39 -12.20 -5.56 -11.95
CA ALA A 39 -12.41 -7.00 -12.14
C ALA A 39 -13.51 -7.39 -13.14
N ASP A 40 -14.46 -6.50 -13.42
CA ASP A 40 -15.47 -6.70 -14.47
C ASP A 40 -14.94 -6.40 -15.89
N GLY A 41 -13.66 -6.01 -16.01
CA GLY A 41 -13.00 -5.66 -17.27
C GLY A 41 -13.24 -4.23 -17.74
N SER A 42 -14.03 -3.42 -17.01
CA SER A 42 -14.28 -2.04 -17.38
C SER A 42 -13.10 -1.12 -17.05
N HIS A 43 -12.97 -0.06 -17.84
CA HIS A 43 -11.99 1.00 -17.67
C HIS A 43 -12.62 2.19 -16.95
N VAL A 44 -11.97 2.64 -15.88
CA VAL A 44 -12.44 3.79 -15.08
C VAL A 44 -11.29 4.73 -14.75
N ILE A 45 -11.58 6.02 -14.64
CA ILE A 45 -10.59 7.03 -14.26
C ILE A 45 -10.50 7.11 -12.73
N ASN A 46 -9.29 6.89 -12.20
CA ASN A 46 -9.04 6.84 -10.76
C ASN A 46 -8.73 8.24 -10.18
N PHE A 47 -9.71 8.83 -9.52
CA PHE A 47 -9.56 10.11 -8.80
C PHE A 47 -9.31 9.96 -7.29
N CYS A 48 -9.27 8.73 -6.76
CA CYS A 48 -9.08 8.48 -5.32
C CYS A 48 -7.71 7.86 -4.98
N ALA A 49 -6.76 7.86 -5.94
CA ALA A 49 -5.41 7.40 -5.69
C ALA A 49 -4.54 8.45 -4.99
N ASN A 50 -3.67 8.00 -4.08
CA ASN A 50 -2.56 8.79 -3.53
C ASN A 50 -1.36 8.90 -4.50
N ASN A 51 -1.58 8.63 -5.79
CA ASN A 51 -0.54 8.61 -6.82
C ASN A 51 -0.35 10.00 -7.47
N TYR A 52 -0.12 11.02 -6.64
CA TYR A 52 -0.11 12.44 -7.06
C TYR A 52 0.86 12.75 -8.20
N LEU A 53 2.03 12.11 -8.20
CA LEU A 53 3.08 12.31 -9.20
C LEU A 53 3.03 11.27 -10.33
N GLY A 54 2.07 10.34 -10.32
CA GLY A 54 1.99 9.26 -11.31
C GLY A 54 3.10 8.21 -11.20
N LEU A 55 3.90 8.22 -10.13
CA LEU A 55 5.10 7.39 -10.02
C LEU A 55 4.83 5.92 -9.65
N ALA A 56 3.62 5.58 -9.20
CA ALA A 56 3.30 4.22 -8.73
C ALA A 56 3.56 3.11 -9.76
N ASN A 57 3.49 3.41 -11.06
CA ASN A 57 3.79 2.49 -12.16
C ASN A 57 4.92 2.99 -13.07
N HIS A 58 5.84 3.81 -12.54
CA HIS A 58 6.92 4.37 -13.35
C HIS A 58 7.99 3.31 -13.68
N PRO A 59 8.37 3.13 -14.96
CA PRO A 59 9.27 2.05 -15.39
C PRO A 59 10.65 2.12 -14.72
N GLU A 60 11.20 3.32 -14.50
CA GLU A 60 12.50 3.46 -13.81
C GLU A 60 12.44 2.98 -12.36
N LEU A 61 11.32 3.20 -11.65
CA LEU A 61 11.17 2.75 -10.27
C LEU A 61 10.98 1.24 -10.20
N ILE A 62 10.25 0.67 -11.16
CA ILE A 62 10.10 -0.79 -11.29
C ILE A 62 11.46 -1.45 -11.55
N ASN A 63 12.27 -0.87 -12.44
CA ASN A 63 13.61 -1.39 -12.74
C ASN A 63 14.56 -1.24 -11.56
N ALA A 64 14.53 -0.09 -10.86
CA ALA A 64 15.31 0.10 -9.64
C ALA A 64 14.92 -0.89 -8.55
N ALA A 65 13.62 -1.18 -8.39
CA ALA A 65 13.13 -2.17 -7.43
C ALA A 65 13.61 -3.59 -7.79
N LYS A 66 13.53 -3.99 -9.06
CA LYS A 66 14.06 -5.28 -9.54
C LYS A 66 15.56 -5.42 -9.23
N ALA A 67 16.37 -4.43 -9.63
CA ALA A 67 17.81 -4.43 -9.35
C ALA A 67 18.12 -4.46 -7.84
N GLY A 68 17.31 -3.77 -7.04
CA GLY A 68 17.41 -3.79 -5.57
C GLY A 68 17.15 -5.19 -5.00
N MET A 69 16.09 -5.87 -5.47
CA MET A 69 15.78 -7.25 -5.06
C MET A 69 16.87 -8.23 -5.50
N ASP A 70 17.41 -8.08 -6.71
CA ASP A 70 18.48 -8.95 -7.21
C ASP A 70 19.77 -8.82 -6.39
N SER A 71 20.07 -7.61 -5.90
CA SER A 71 21.31 -7.33 -5.16
C SER A 71 21.22 -7.49 -3.65
N HIS A 72 20.03 -7.28 -3.04
CA HIS A 72 19.86 -7.25 -1.58
C HIS A 72 18.84 -8.28 -1.07
N GLY A 73 18.24 -9.07 -1.96
CA GLY A 73 17.17 -9.99 -1.63
C GLY A 73 15.82 -9.29 -1.42
N PHE A 74 14.78 -10.08 -1.21
CA PHE A 74 13.41 -9.57 -1.05
C PHE A 74 13.14 -8.95 0.32
N GLY A 75 13.79 -9.45 1.37
CA GLY A 75 13.58 -8.97 2.73
C GLY A 75 14.73 -9.32 3.66
N MET A 76 14.89 -8.52 4.71
CA MET A 76 16.01 -8.65 5.66
C MET A 76 15.72 -9.58 6.85
N ALA A 77 14.46 -10.03 6.99
CA ALA A 77 13.98 -10.90 8.08
C ALA A 77 14.38 -10.47 9.51
N SER A 78 14.71 -9.18 9.71
CA SER A 78 15.29 -8.68 10.95
C SER A 78 15.06 -7.18 11.10
N VAL A 79 15.09 -6.70 12.34
CA VAL A 79 15.02 -5.28 12.67
C VAL A 79 16.38 -4.61 12.44
N ARG A 80 16.38 -3.29 12.19
CA ARG A 80 17.57 -2.52 11.80
C ARG A 80 18.78 -2.69 12.72
N PHE A 81 18.57 -2.75 14.04
CA PHE A 81 19.68 -2.81 15.02
C PHE A 81 20.32 -4.20 15.18
N ILE A 82 19.66 -5.27 14.73
CA ILE A 82 20.21 -6.64 14.80
C ILE A 82 20.99 -6.92 13.51
N CYS A 83 20.28 -7.08 12.40
CA CYS A 83 20.89 -7.27 11.07
C CYS A 83 20.00 -6.77 9.91
N GLY A 84 18.96 -5.99 10.21
CA GLY A 84 18.01 -5.46 9.22
C GLY A 84 18.48 -4.22 8.46
N THR A 85 19.76 -3.88 8.53
CA THR A 85 20.33 -2.72 7.82
C THR A 85 21.12 -3.23 6.62
N PRO A 86 20.50 -3.28 5.42
CA PRO A 86 21.23 -3.65 4.21
C PRO A 86 22.31 -2.61 3.89
N GLY A 87 23.39 -3.04 3.24
CA GLY A 87 24.34 -2.13 2.62
C GLY A 87 23.63 -1.23 1.60
N GLN A 88 24.12 -0.02 1.38
CA GLN A 88 23.56 0.84 0.33
C GLN A 88 23.96 0.32 -1.05
N PRO A 89 23.04 0.27 -2.03
CA PRO A 89 23.41 0.07 -3.42
C PRO A 89 24.27 1.24 -3.90
N GLN A 90 25.49 0.96 -4.37
CA GLN A 90 26.45 1.99 -4.85
C GLN A 90 25.92 2.81 -6.05
N SER A 91 24.91 2.33 -6.76
CA SER A 91 24.27 3.02 -7.90
C SER A 91 23.16 4.01 -7.50
N ALA A 92 22.67 3.99 -6.26
CA ALA A 92 21.72 4.97 -5.75
C ALA A 92 22.47 6.20 -5.22
N GLY A 93 23.23 6.86 -6.10
CA GLY A 93 23.96 8.08 -5.79
C GLY A 93 23.03 9.19 -5.29
N ALA A 94 23.07 9.45 -3.99
CA ALA A 94 22.93 10.78 -3.37
C ALA A 94 21.89 11.77 -3.97
N LYS A 95 20.64 11.35 -4.22
CA LYS A 95 19.54 12.30 -4.47
C LYS A 95 18.41 12.31 -3.43
N ALA A 96 18.43 11.39 -2.47
CA ALA A 96 17.58 11.48 -1.26
C ALA A 96 18.29 12.21 -0.10
N GLY A 97 19.30 13.04 -0.40
CA GLY A 97 20.02 13.82 0.58
C GLY A 97 19.14 14.90 1.18
N LYS A 98 18.79 14.74 2.46
CA LYS A 98 18.05 15.66 3.35
C LYS A 98 16.53 15.77 3.11
N LEU A 99 15.81 14.66 3.19
CA LEU A 99 14.41 14.74 3.64
C LEU A 99 14.41 14.81 5.19
N PRO A 100 13.83 15.83 5.83
CA PRO A 100 13.79 15.91 7.29
C PRO A 100 13.01 14.71 7.85
N ARG A 101 13.71 13.81 8.53
CA ARG A 101 13.06 12.71 9.28
C ARG A 101 12.42 13.29 10.54
N HIS A 102 11.22 13.84 10.39
CA HIS A 102 10.36 14.06 11.55
C HIS A 102 9.78 12.71 11.97
N GLY A 103 10.25 12.23 13.12
CA GLY A 103 9.76 11.01 13.73
C GLY A 103 8.29 11.15 14.09
N ARG A 104 7.43 10.42 13.39
CA ARG A 104 6.15 9.92 13.87
C ARG A 104 5.92 8.56 13.22
N CYS A 105 6.24 7.50 13.96
CA CYS A 105 5.62 6.20 13.76
C CYS A 105 4.25 6.29 14.43
N ASP A 106 3.23 6.79 13.73
CA ASP A 106 1.86 6.69 14.20
C ASP A 106 0.92 6.61 13.00
N SER A 107 0.14 5.52 12.98
CA SER A 107 -1.17 5.43 12.33
C SER A 107 -1.21 5.52 10.80
N VAL A 108 -1.19 4.36 10.13
CA VAL A 108 -1.89 4.21 8.85
C VAL A 108 -3.39 4.30 9.15
N PHE A 109 -3.87 5.54 9.29
CA PHE A 109 -5.29 5.85 9.23
C PHE A 109 -5.64 5.90 7.74
N LEU A 110 -6.14 4.77 7.24
CA LEU A 110 -6.65 4.64 5.89
C LEU A 110 -7.97 5.42 5.81
N LEU A 111 -7.88 6.72 5.57
CA LEU A 111 -9.02 7.59 5.36
C LEU A 111 -9.62 7.30 3.98
N PHE A 112 -10.33 6.17 3.89
CA PHE A 112 -11.19 5.84 2.75
C PHE A 112 -12.44 6.72 2.80
N ARG A 113 -12.45 7.73 1.94
CA ARG A 113 -13.66 8.25 1.31
C ARG A 113 -13.47 8.16 -0.21
N CYS A 114 -13.81 7.00 -0.74
CA CYS A 114 -14.37 6.84 -2.07
C CYS A 114 -15.65 6.02 -1.91
#